data_AF-A0A0F9RXY1-F1
#
_entry.id   AF-A0A0F9RXY1-F1
#
_cell.length_a   1.000
_cell.length_b   1.000
_cell.length_c   1.000
_cell.angle_alpha   90.00
_cell.angle_beta   90.00
_cell.angle_gamma   90.00
#
_symmetry.space_group_name_H-M   'P 1'
#
loop_
_entity.id
_entity.type
_entity.pdbx_description
1 polymer ?
#
loop_
_entity_poly.entity_id
_entity_poly.type
_entity_poly.pdbx_seq_one_letter_code
_entity_poly.pdbx_strand_id
1 'polypeptide(L)'
;MGIRTGISITLVEADRQRLEALVSDRNTSQKHVWRARIVLLSADGVGTNAIMAATGTSKTPVQRWQARFMEQGVAGLLREKTRTPGTAPVADERAAAIVAMTLKSPPETTHWTARAMAKAIGLTVSTVRNIWQAHGLAPHRWRAFKLSNGRAFAEKLHDVVGLYVAPPAHAMVLSIAEKSPVQALDRTAPGLPPDYADGITDSACIIGKKTTSCFLCLRPPLLKPRAGWESRRMARLLLLVNRAPTGWPRDIDTEANGVLMKRRDFLAGTALAATAGTLAAPSIARAQETFSWKMTNAYGPGSPYYVEGPGSPTDFCKKVAAMSDGRLTIQHFAAGELIPALEGFDAVQNGIVEMNAANAYFWAGKLPAAQYFTTVPFGMDVKGTNAWLYHGGGIDLWHELYEPLGMIAFPMGNTGVQMTGWFRKEINSLEDFSGLKMRIPGLAGKVYAKLGVNVQLLPGGEIFPALERGVIDAAEFVGPYQDRRLGLQKAAKYYYTTGWHEPNNVTELLIGKAAWDSLPADLQEIVKTAAFACNVESNAWCDATNAEAMKDLVDNFDVIAQPLPDAVVARLREVTQEVLEEGAAADPKTRKVHDAYMAFKSQYGDWAGTADEPLLPLLYKA
;
A
#
# COMPACT_ATOMS: atom_id res chain seq x y z
N MET A 1 -8.60 1.75 -45.05
CA MET A 1 -9.53 0.60 -45.03
C MET A 1 -10.92 1.12 -45.33
N GLY A 2 -11.68 0.47 -46.23
CA GLY A 2 -13.02 0.93 -46.59
C GLY A 2 -14.02 0.82 -45.44
N ILE A 3 -14.86 1.84 -45.26
CA ILE A 3 -16.00 1.78 -44.36
C ILE A 3 -17.04 0.85 -44.99
N ARG A 4 -17.25 -0.33 -44.39
CA ARG A 4 -18.41 -1.16 -44.75
C ARG A 4 -19.67 -0.43 -44.30
N THR A 5 -20.61 -0.25 -45.23
CA THR A 5 -21.97 0.20 -44.97
C THR A 5 -22.69 -0.75 -44.00
N GLY A 6 -23.76 -0.26 -43.36
CA GLY A 6 -24.46 -0.99 -42.30
C GLY A 6 -24.95 -2.36 -42.74
N ILE A 7 -24.56 -3.41 -41.99
CA ILE A 7 -25.09 -4.76 -42.18
C ILE A 7 -26.47 -4.80 -41.53
N SER A 8 -27.52 -4.87 -42.34
CA SER A 8 -28.87 -5.24 -41.91
C SER A 8 -29.05 -6.76 -42.07
N ILE A 9 -29.78 -7.40 -41.15
CA ILE A 9 -30.09 -8.83 -41.20
C ILE A 9 -31.61 -9.00 -41.10
N THR A 10 -32.27 -9.46 -42.16
CA THR A 10 -33.69 -9.85 -42.07
C THR A 10 -33.78 -11.28 -41.56
N LEU A 11 -34.49 -11.50 -40.46
CA LEU A 11 -34.80 -12.84 -39.95
C LEU A 11 -36.16 -13.31 -40.50
N VAL A 12 -36.22 -14.58 -40.91
CA VAL A 12 -37.51 -15.28 -41.05
C VAL A 12 -37.99 -15.71 -39.67
N GLU A 13 -39.32 -15.77 -39.48
CA GLU A 13 -39.96 -16.05 -38.19
C GLU A 13 -39.40 -17.30 -37.49
N ALA A 14 -39.25 -18.40 -38.24
CA ALA A 14 -38.70 -19.65 -37.74
C ALA A 14 -37.25 -19.54 -37.20
N ASP A 15 -36.42 -18.65 -37.77
CA ASP A 15 -35.06 -18.42 -37.26
C ASP A 15 -35.01 -17.39 -36.12
N ARG A 16 -35.93 -16.40 -36.10
CA ARG A 16 -36.11 -15.52 -34.93
C ARG A 16 -36.48 -16.33 -33.69
N GLN A 17 -37.52 -17.16 -33.77
CA GLN A 17 -37.96 -18.03 -32.67
C GLN A 17 -36.84 -18.96 -32.18
N ARG A 18 -36.03 -19.51 -33.09
CA ARG A 18 -34.87 -20.36 -32.73
C ARG A 18 -33.75 -19.60 -32.02
N LEU A 19 -33.50 -18.35 -32.42
CA LEU A 19 -32.51 -17.49 -31.75
C LEU A 19 -33.01 -17.03 -30.37
N GLU A 20 -34.30 -16.73 -30.23
CA GLU A 20 -34.92 -16.33 -28.96
C GLU A 20 -35.01 -17.53 -27.98
N ALA A 21 -35.28 -18.74 -28.47
CA ALA A 21 -35.15 -19.98 -27.69
C ALA A 21 -33.71 -20.19 -27.18
N LEU A 22 -32.69 -19.99 -28.03
CA LEU A 22 -31.27 -20.05 -27.66
C LEU A 22 -30.83 -18.94 -26.67
N VAL A 23 -31.63 -17.91 -26.44
CA VAL A 23 -31.34 -16.83 -25.47
C VAL A 23 -32.13 -16.98 -24.16
N SER A 24 -33.26 -17.70 -24.18
CA SER A 24 -34.12 -17.96 -23.02
C SER A 24 -33.84 -19.30 -22.33
N ASP A 25 -33.31 -20.31 -23.04
CA ASP A 25 -32.87 -21.56 -22.43
C ASP A 25 -31.65 -21.34 -21.50
N ARG A 26 -31.83 -21.67 -20.22
CA ARG A 26 -30.79 -21.58 -19.18
C ARG A 26 -29.64 -22.56 -19.37
N ASN A 27 -29.82 -23.63 -20.15
CA ASN A 27 -28.80 -24.64 -20.41
C ASN A 27 -27.90 -24.30 -21.61
N THR A 28 -28.32 -23.35 -22.46
CA THR A 28 -27.55 -22.97 -23.64
C THR A 28 -26.28 -22.22 -23.23
N SER A 29 -25.12 -22.74 -23.64
CA SER A 29 -23.82 -22.17 -23.25
C SER A 29 -23.71 -20.68 -23.59
N GLN A 30 -23.15 -19.86 -22.70
CA GLN A 30 -23.09 -18.40 -22.83
C GLN A 30 -22.48 -17.94 -24.17
N LYS A 31 -21.49 -18.67 -24.71
CA LYS A 31 -20.92 -18.39 -26.04
C LYS A 31 -21.92 -18.49 -27.20
N HIS A 32 -23.02 -19.24 -27.06
CA HIS A 32 -24.09 -19.36 -28.04
C HIS A 32 -25.19 -18.31 -27.79
N VAL A 33 -25.61 -18.10 -26.53
CA VAL A 33 -26.51 -16.99 -26.12
C VAL A 33 -25.99 -15.66 -26.67
N TRP A 34 -24.71 -15.37 -26.47
CA TRP A 34 -24.05 -14.16 -26.92
C TRP A 34 -23.95 -14.05 -28.46
N ARG A 35 -23.74 -15.16 -29.18
CA ARG A 35 -23.79 -15.18 -30.66
C ARG A 35 -25.21 -14.91 -31.17
N ALA A 36 -26.23 -15.45 -30.53
CA ALA A 36 -27.63 -15.25 -30.90
C ALA A 36 -28.09 -13.80 -30.65
N ARG A 37 -27.74 -13.21 -29.49
CA ARG A 37 -28.02 -11.79 -29.18
C ARG A 37 -27.42 -10.83 -30.20
N ILE A 38 -26.21 -11.08 -30.72
CA ILE A 38 -25.62 -10.27 -31.79
C ILE A 38 -26.51 -10.27 -33.04
N VAL A 39 -27.08 -11.41 -33.43
CA VAL A 39 -27.90 -11.53 -34.64
C VAL A 39 -29.29 -10.93 -34.43
N LEU A 40 -29.94 -11.19 -33.29
CA LEU A 40 -31.24 -10.58 -32.94
C LEU A 40 -31.15 -9.05 -32.97
N LEU A 41 -30.21 -8.45 -32.24
CA LEU A 41 -30.02 -6.99 -32.25
C LEU A 41 -29.68 -6.44 -33.65
N SER A 42 -28.97 -7.21 -34.49
CA SER A 42 -28.71 -6.82 -35.89
C SER A 42 -29.97 -6.84 -36.77
N ALA A 43 -30.97 -7.65 -36.41
CA ALA A 43 -32.26 -7.75 -37.09
C ALA A 43 -33.30 -6.77 -36.54
N ASP A 44 -33.15 -6.37 -35.28
CA ASP A 44 -33.91 -5.29 -34.63
C ASP A 44 -33.37 -3.90 -35.05
N GLY A 45 -32.50 -3.82 -36.06
CA GLY A 45 -31.96 -2.58 -36.63
C GLY A 45 -30.88 -1.87 -35.79
N VAL A 46 -30.39 -2.49 -34.70
CA VAL A 46 -29.49 -1.84 -33.74
C VAL A 46 -28.10 -1.63 -34.37
N GLY A 47 -27.61 -0.38 -34.33
CA GLY A 47 -26.31 -0.02 -34.89
C GLY A 47 -25.14 -0.73 -34.21
N THR A 48 -24.06 -1.02 -34.97
CA THR A 48 -22.93 -1.85 -34.49
C THR A 48 -22.34 -1.41 -33.15
N ASN A 49 -22.25 -0.10 -32.88
CA ASN A 49 -21.73 0.43 -31.62
C ASN A 49 -22.65 0.11 -30.42
N ALA A 50 -23.98 0.13 -30.62
CA ALA A 50 -24.95 -0.24 -29.60
C ALA A 50 -25.00 -1.77 -29.39
N ILE A 51 -24.83 -2.57 -30.46
CA ILE A 51 -24.61 -4.03 -30.31
C ILE A 51 -23.35 -4.30 -29.49
N MET A 52 -22.23 -3.60 -29.76
CA MET A 52 -20.98 -3.75 -29.01
C MET A 52 -21.17 -3.45 -27.52
N ALA A 53 -21.91 -2.40 -27.17
CA ALA A 53 -22.25 -2.07 -25.78
C ALA A 53 -23.15 -3.16 -25.15
N ALA A 54 -24.27 -3.51 -25.78
CA ALA A 54 -25.24 -4.48 -25.28
C ALA A 54 -24.71 -5.93 -25.19
N THR A 55 -23.61 -6.25 -25.89
CA THR A 55 -22.99 -7.58 -25.91
C THR A 55 -21.56 -7.61 -25.35
N GLY A 56 -21.10 -6.51 -24.74
CA GLY A 56 -19.79 -6.41 -24.07
C GLY A 56 -18.60 -6.78 -24.95
N THR A 57 -18.61 -6.43 -26.24
CA THR A 57 -17.64 -6.96 -27.21
C THR A 57 -17.16 -5.96 -28.25
N SER A 58 -16.09 -6.31 -28.97
CA SER A 58 -15.49 -5.45 -29.99
C SER A 58 -16.08 -5.67 -31.40
N LYS A 59 -15.81 -4.70 -32.28
CA LYS A 59 -16.37 -4.63 -33.64
C LYS A 59 -16.12 -5.88 -34.49
N THR A 60 -14.94 -6.49 -34.39
CA THR A 60 -14.55 -7.64 -35.21
C THR A 60 -15.30 -8.93 -34.85
N PRO A 61 -15.50 -9.30 -33.56
CA PRO A 61 -16.48 -10.30 -33.14
C PRO A 61 -17.89 -10.08 -33.70
N VAL A 62 -18.47 -8.88 -33.57
CA VAL A 62 -19.83 -8.59 -34.08
C VAL A 62 -19.90 -8.86 -35.59
N GLN A 63 -19.01 -8.25 -36.37
CA GLN A 63 -18.98 -8.42 -37.82
C GLN A 63 -18.71 -9.87 -38.26
N ARG A 64 -17.95 -10.64 -37.47
CA ARG A 64 -17.70 -12.07 -37.74
C ARG A 64 -18.96 -12.91 -37.60
N TRP A 65 -19.76 -12.71 -36.56
CA TRP A 65 -20.96 -13.51 -36.33
C TRP A 65 -22.14 -13.08 -37.20
N GLN A 66 -22.28 -11.78 -37.48
CA GLN A 66 -23.15 -11.28 -38.55
C GLN A 66 -22.84 -11.96 -39.89
N ALA A 67 -21.57 -11.95 -40.32
CA ALA A 67 -21.16 -12.57 -41.58
C ALA A 67 -21.39 -14.10 -41.60
N ARG A 68 -21.07 -14.81 -40.51
CA ARG A 68 -21.32 -16.26 -40.41
C ARG A 68 -22.81 -16.61 -40.37
N PHE A 69 -23.67 -15.75 -39.82
CA PHE A 69 -25.12 -15.94 -39.90
C PHE A 69 -25.63 -15.78 -41.33
N MET A 70 -25.21 -14.71 -42.03
CA MET A 70 -25.59 -14.50 -43.43
C MET A 70 -25.07 -15.61 -44.39
N GLU A 71 -23.97 -16.28 -44.03
CA GLU A 71 -23.38 -17.38 -44.80
C GLU A 71 -23.97 -18.78 -44.46
N GLN A 72 -24.37 -19.02 -43.20
CA GLN A 72 -24.61 -20.37 -42.65
C GLN A 72 -25.85 -20.48 -41.73
N GLY A 73 -26.67 -19.41 -41.62
CA GLY A 73 -27.86 -19.33 -40.76
C GLY A 73 -27.56 -19.57 -39.27
N VAL A 74 -28.59 -19.98 -38.51
CA VAL A 74 -28.49 -20.31 -37.07
C VAL A 74 -27.42 -21.40 -36.82
N ALA A 75 -27.31 -22.39 -37.71
CA ALA A 75 -26.31 -23.47 -37.61
C ALA A 75 -24.86 -22.94 -37.65
N GLY A 76 -24.61 -21.85 -38.40
CA GLY A 76 -23.32 -21.16 -38.47
C GLY A 76 -22.85 -20.56 -37.14
N LEU A 77 -23.78 -20.24 -36.23
CA LEU A 77 -23.48 -19.73 -34.89
C LEU A 77 -23.07 -20.83 -33.93
N LEU A 78 -23.67 -22.03 -34.06
CA LEU A 78 -23.43 -23.16 -33.18
C LEU A 78 -22.17 -23.96 -33.58
N ARG A 79 -21.84 -24.01 -34.87
CA ARG A 79 -20.69 -24.76 -35.39
C ARG A 79 -19.36 -24.02 -35.19
N GLU A 80 -18.50 -24.57 -34.33
CA GLU A 80 -17.08 -24.19 -34.32
C GLU A 80 -16.41 -24.68 -35.62
N LYS A 81 -15.57 -23.84 -36.25
CA LYS A 81 -14.71 -24.27 -37.36
C LYS A 81 -13.41 -24.84 -36.78
N THR A 82 -13.08 -26.08 -37.12
CA THR A 82 -11.78 -26.69 -36.78
C THR A 82 -10.66 -25.78 -37.26
N ARG A 83 -9.74 -25.43 -36.36
CA ARG A 83 -8.61 -24.55 -36.68
C ARG A 83 -7.67 -25.29 -37.64
N THR A 84 -7.37 -24.68 -38.80
CA THR A 84 -6.33 -25.17 -39.71
C THR A 84 -5.02 -25.36 -38.93
N PRO A 85 -4.30 -26.48 -39.07
CA PRO A 85 -3.00 -26.67 -38.44
C PRO A 85 -2.07 -25.47 -38.69
N GLY A 86 -1.33 -25.06 -37.66
CA GLY A 86 -0.31 -24.04 -37.83
C GLY A 86 0.80 -24.52 -38.76
N THR A 87 1.49 -23.59 -39.42
CA THR A 87 2.74 -23.90 -40.11
C THR A 87 3.69 -24.60 -39.15
N ALA A 88 4.36 -25.66 -39.62
CA ALA A 88 5.27 -26.44 -38.78
C ALA A 88 6.38 -25.55 -38.20
N PRO A 89 6.88 -25.84 -36.98
CA PRO A 89 8.03 -25.14 -36.41
C PRO A 89 9.24 -25.15 -37.34
N VAL A 90 10.10 -24.14 -37.22
CA VAL A 90 11.44 -24.19 -37.83
C VAL A 90 12.23 -25.29 -37.13
N ALA A 91 12.82 -26.21 -37.91
CA ALA A 91 13.61 -27.32 -37.37
C ALA A 91 14.74 -26.84 -36.44
N ASP A 92 14.98 -27.57 -35.37
CA ASP A 92 15.78 -27.13 -34.22
C ASP A 92 17.23 -26.76 -34.59
N GLU A 93 17.83 -27.45 -35.56
CA GLU A 93 19.16 -27.10 -36.10
C GLU A 93 19.22 -25.66 -36.64
N ARG A 94 18.15 -25.22 -37.32
CA ARG A 94 18.05 -23.88 -37.90
C ARG A 94 17.65 -22.84 -36.86
N ALA A 95 16.96 -23.22 -35.78
CA ALA A 95 16.80 -22.39 -34.60
C ALA A 95 18.13 -22.19 -33.86
N ALA A 96 18.90 -23.27 -33.65
CA ALA A 96 20.23 -23.24 -33.05
C ALA A 96 21.22 -22.39 -33.86
N ALA A 97 21.17 -22.45 -35.20
CA ALA A 97 21.95 -21.58 -36.08
C ALA A 97 21.63 -20.08 -35.86
N ILE A 98 20.36 -19.71 -35.67
CA ILE A 98 19.94 -18.33 -35.35
C ILE A 98 20.48 -17.92 -33.98
N VAL A 99 20.38 -18.80 -32.96
CA VAL A 99 20.94 -18.56 -31.62
C VAL A 99 22.45 -18.32 -31.69
N ALA A 100 23.20 -19.20 -32.37
CA ALA A 100 24.66 -19.09 -32.52
C ALA A 100 25.08 -17.85 -33.31
N MET A 101 24.32 -17.44 -34.33
CA MET A 101 24.56 -16.21 -35.10
C MET A 101 24.27 -14.95 -34.27
N THR A 102 23.29 -15.01 -33.36
CA THR A 102 22.93 -13.92 -32.44
C THR A 102 24.08 -13.56 -31.48
N LEU A 103 24.98 -14.51 -31.20
CA LEU A 103 26.15 -14.31 -30.33
C LEU A 103 27.36 -13.65 -31.02
N LYS A 104 27.29 -13.43 -32.34
CA LYS A 104 28.36 -12.77 -33.13
C LYS A 104 27.97 -11.33 -33.45
N SER A 105 28.95 -10.43 -33.62
CA SER A 105 28.67 -9.07 -34.06
C SER A 105 28.02 -9.03 -35.46
N PRO A 106 27.01 -8.18 -35.71
CA PRO A 106 26.55 -7.88 -37.06
C PRO A 106 27.61 -7.08 -37.84
N PRO A 107 27.59 -7.08 -39.19
CA PRO A 107 28.58 -6.34 -39.98
C PRO A 107 28.41 -4.81 -39.96
N GLU A 108 27.17 -4.32 -39.87
CA GLU A 108 26.82 -2.90 -40.09
C GLU A 108 26.15 -2.22 -38.88
N THR A 109 25.89 -2.95 -37.78
CA THR A 109 25.15 -2.42 -36.62
C THR A 109 25.77 -2.87 -35.29
N THR A 110 25.61 -2.05 -34.24
CA THR A 110 26.12 -2.34 -32.89
C THR A 110 25.51 -3.59 -32.23
N HIS A 111 24.32 -4.01 -32.69
CA HIS A 111 23.62 -5.19 -32.22
C HIS A 111 22.69 -5.76 -33.31
N TRP A 112 22.28 -7.02 -33.18
CA TRP A 112 21.33 -7.64 -34.10
C TRP A 112 19.92 -7.07 -33.90
N THR A 113 19.39 -6.39 -34.92
CA THR A 113 17.96 -6.10 -34.99
C THR A 113 17.21 -7.31 -35.57
N ALA A 114 15.96 -7.52 -35.13
CA ALA A 114 15.15 -8.65 -35.64
C ALA A 114 14.90 -8.57 -37.16
N ARG A 115 15.00 -7.38 -37.78
CA ARG A 115 14.91 -7.19 -39.24
C ARG A 115 16.22 -7.58 -39.93
N ALA A 116 17.38 -7.19 -39.38
CA ALA A 116 18.69 -7.55 -39.92
C ALA A 116 18.91 -9.07 -39.87
N MET A 117 18.61 -9.71 -38.74
CA MET A 117 18.71 -11.16 -38.58
C MET A 117 17.75 -11.92 -39.53
N ALA A 118 16.51 -11.43 -39.67
CA ALA A 118 15.54 -11.98 -40.62
C ALA A 118 16.02 -11.89 -42.08
N LYS A 119 16.57 -10.73 -42.48
CA LYS A 119 17.16 -10.50 -43.82
C LYS A 119 18.36 -11.43 -44.07
N ALA A 120 19.22 -11.63 -43.07
CA ALA A 120 20.43 -12.44 -43.19
C ALA A 120 20.17 -13.96 -43.30
N ILE A 121 19.09 -14.48 -42.69
CA ILE A 121 18.80 -15.92 -42.61
C ILE A 121 17.63 -16.35 -43.53
N GLY A 122 16.95 -15.38 -44.17
CA GLY A 122 15.85 -15.63 -45.11
C GLY A 122 14.56 -16.07 -44.41
N LEU A 123 14.25 -15.51 -43.24
CA LEU A 123 13.09 -15.87 -42.42
C LEU A 123 12.22 -14.65 -42.09
N THR A 124 11.01 -14.88 -41.58
CA THR A 124 10.13 -13.79 -41.14
C THR A 124 10.61 -13.16 -39.83
N VAL A 125 10.36 -11.86 -39.64
CA VAL A 125 10.73 -11.13 -38.42
C VAL A 125 10.02 -11.71 -37.18
N SER A 126 8.80 -12.24 -37.32
CA SER A 126 8.08 -12.96 -36.27
C SER A 126 8.76 -14.28 -35.92
N THR A 127 9.21 -15.07 -36.90
CA THR A 127 9.98 -16.30 -36.65
C THR A 127 11.22 -16.03 -35.79
N VAL A 128 12.02 -15.02 -36.16
CA VAL A 128 13.23 -14.63 -35.40
C VAL A 128 12.87 -14.15 -33.99
N ARG A 129 11.84 -13.32 -33.84
CA ARG A 129 11.37 -12.85 -32.52
C ARG A 129 10.91 -13.99 -31.62
N ASN A 130 10.16 -14.95 -32.14
CA ASN A 130 9.67 -16.08 -31.36
C ASN A 130 10.83 -16.97 -30.87
N ILE A 131 11.84 -17.20 -31.73
CA ILE A 131 13.05 -17.95 -31.36
C ILE A 131 13.85 -17.20 -30.30
N TRP A 132 14.05 -15.88 -30.46
CA TRP A 132 14.70 -15.06 -29.43
C TRP A 132 13.93 -15.06 -28.09
N GLN A 133 12.59 -14.98 -28.12
CA GLN A 133 11.77 -15.08 -26.90
C GLN A 133 11.88 -16.46 -26.24
N ALA A 134 11.80 -17.55 -27.00
CA ALA A 134 11.91 -18.91 -26.49
C ALA A 134 13.27 -19.21 -25.83
N HIS A 135 14.35 -18.59 -26.32
CA HIS A 135 15.69 -18.71 -25.75
C HIS A 135 16.09 -17.54 -24.83
N GLY A 136 15.16 -16.65 -24.45
CA GLY A 136 15.42 -15.51 -23.56
C GLY A 136 16.42 -14.47 -24.08
N LEU A 137 16.69 -14.45 -25.39
CA LEU A 137 17.70 -13.62 -26.03
C LEU A 137 17.19 -12.19 -26.23
N ALA A 138 17.96 -11.22 -25.70
CA ALA A 138 17.73 -9.80 -25.89
C ALA A 138 18.99 -9.13 -26.49
N PRO A 139 19.21 -9.19 -27.82
CA PRO A 139 20.51 -8.82 -28.42
C PRO A 139 20.87 -7.33 -28.29
N HIS A 140 19.89 -6.48 -27.99
CA HIS A 140 20.04 -5.07 -27.68
C HIS A 140 20.52 -4.80 -26.24
N ARG A 141 20.61 -5.82 -25.38
CA ARG A 141 21.06 -5.70 -23.97
C ARG A 141 22.46 -6.28 -23.83
N TRP A 142 23.43 -5.42 -23.54
CA TRP A 142 24.79 -5.88 -23.30
C TRP A 142 24.97 -6.31 -21.83
N ARG A 143 25.30 -7.58 -21.61
CA ARG A 143 25.59 -8.15 -20.27
C ARG A 143 27.01 -8.69 -20.25
N ALA A 144 27.96 -7.87 -19.80
CA ALA A 144 29.35 -8.27 -19.60
C ALA A 144 29.64 -8.47 -18.11
N PHE A 145 30.11 -9.67 -17.73
CA PHE A 145 30.52 -9.95 -16.36
C PHE A 145 31.99 -9.53 -16.17
N LYS A 146 32.25 -8.47 -15.39
CA LYS A 146 33.62 -7.97 -15.17
C LYS A 146 34.36 -8.87 -14.17
N LEU A 147 35.09 -9.86 -14.69
CA LEU A 147 36.07 -10.63 -13.94
C LEU A 147 37.21 -9.71 -13.45
N SER A 148 37.54 -9.79 -12.16
CA SER A 148 38.65 -9.03 -11.57
C SER A 148 39.88 -9.91 -11.41
N ASN A 149 41.02 -9.44 -11.92
CA ASN A 149 42.31 -10.16 -11.88
C ASN A 149 42.97 -10.19 -10.48
N GLY A 150 42.22 -9.92 -9.42
CA GLY A 150 42.71 -10.01 -8.04
C GLY A 150 42.88 -11.48 -7.61
N ARG A 151 44.07 -11.85 -7.11
CA ARG A 151 44.39 -13.24 -6.69
C ARG A 151 43.41 -13.91 -5.72
N ALA A 152 42.64 -13.13 -4.97
CA ALA A 152 41.61 -13.59 -4.03
C ALA A 152 40.20 -13.11 -4.41
N PHE A 153 39.94 -12.80 -5.69
CA PHE A 153 38.62 -12.33 -6.14
C PHE A 153 37.54 -13.40 -6.01
N ALA A 154 37.84 -14.65 -6.37
CA ALA A 154 36.88 -15.76 -6.28
C ALA A 154 36.44 -16.04 -4.83
N GLU A 155 37.40 -16.08 -3.88
CA GLU A 155 37.12 -16.22 -2.45
C GLU A 155 36.20 -15.08 -1.95
N LYS A 156 36.56 -13.82 -2.24
CA LYS A 156 35.80 -12.64 -1.81
C LYS A 156 34.42 -12.53 -2.46
N LEU A 157 34.28 -12.99 -3.72
CA LEU A 157 32.99 -13.08 -4.40
C LEU A 157 32.12 -14.15 -3.73
N HIS A 158 32.68 -15.29 -3.35
CA HIS A 158 31.98 -16.32 -2.59
C HIS A 158 31.55 -15.84 -1.19
N ASP A 159 32.42 -15.14 -0.46
CA ASP A 159 32.08 -14.57 0.85
C ASP A 159 30.89 -13.59 0.75
N VAL A 160 30.96 -12.64 -0.21
CA VAL A 160 29.92 -11.62 -0.38
C VAL A 160 28.62 -12.21 -0.94
N VAL A 161 28.67 -13.05 -1.98
CA VAL A 161 27.46 -13.68 -2.55
C VAL A 161 26.87 -14.69 -1.57
N GLY A 162 27.70 -15.37 -0.78
CA GLY A 162 27.25 -16.28 0.28
C GLY A 162 26.38 -15.58 1.32
N LEU A 163 26.71 -14.34 1.71
CA LEU A 163 25.86 -13.53 2.61
C LEU A 163 24.49 -13.17 2.00
N TYR A 164 24.36 -13.11 0.67
CA TYR A 164 23.08 -12.88 0.00
C TYR A 164 22.28 -14.17 -0.25
N VAL A 165 22.96 -15.29 -0.54
CA VAL A 165 22.32 -16.58 -0.86
C VAL A 165 21.93 -17.37 0.39
N ALA A 166 22.72 -17.25 1.47
CA ALA A 166 22.50 -17.91 2.74
C ALA A 166 22.93 -16.99 3.91
N PRO A 167 22.21 -15.88 4.15
CA PRO A 167 22.48 -15.00 5.30
C PRO A 167 22.42 -15.79 6.62
N PRO A 168 23.35 -15.56 7.57
CA PRO A 168 23.25 -16.17 8.89
C PRO A 168 21.95 -15.77 9.60
N ALA A 169 21.34 -16.71 10.32
CA ALA A 169 20.16 -16.42 11.13
C ALA A 169 20.40 -15.20 12.05
N HIS A 170 19.41 -14.30 12.10
CA HIS A 170 19.43 -13.04 12.86
C HIS A 170 20.54 -12.04 12.47
N ALA A 171 21.08 -12.09 11.25
CA ALA A 171 22.05 -11.11 10.75
C ALA A 171 21.44 -10.15 9.70
N MET A 172 21.65 -8.84 9.89
CA MET A 172 21.44 -7.83 8.84
C MET A 172 22.68 -7.74 7.93
N VAL A 173 22.46 -7.78 6.61
CA VAL A 173 23.51 -7.57 5.60
C VAL A 173 23.41 -6.14 5.05
N LEU A 174 24.28 -5.25 5.54
CA LEU A 174 24.34 -3.86 5.09
C LEU A 174 25.32 -3.71 3.92
N SER A 175 24.84 -3.15 2.80
CA SER A 175 25.63 -2.90 1.60
C SER A 175 25.85 -1.40 1.41
N ILE A 176 27.11 -0.97 1.45
CA ILE A 176 27.49 0.45 1.41
C ILE A 176 28.41 0.69 0.22
N ALA A 177 27.94 1.48 -0.75
CA ALA A 177 28.69 1.83 -1.95
C ALA A 177 29.36 3.21 -1.83
N GLU A 178 30.63 3.25 -1.40
CA GLU A 178 31.42 4.49 -1.41
C GLU A 178 31.77 4.90 -2.86
N LYS A 179 31.02 5.85 -3.42
CA LYS A 179 31.31 6.45 -4.74
C LYS A 179 32.47 7.44 -4.62
N SER A 180 33.69 6.95 -4.78
CA SER A 180 34.92 7.75 -4.70
C SER A 180 34.90 8.95 -5.68
N PRO A 181 35.31 10.16 -5.26
CA PRO A 181 35.32 11.37 -6.10
C PRO A 181 36.51 11.41 -7.06
N VAL A 182 36.78 10.31 -7.77
CA VAL A 182 37.80 10.22 -8.80
C VAL A 182 37.16 10.59 -10.13
N GLN A 183 37.62 11.69 -10.75
CA GLN A 183 37.14 12.14 -12.05
C GLN A 183 37.40 11.06 -13.12
N ALA A 184 36.39 10.81 -13.96
CA ALA A 184 36.51 9.81 -15.02
C ALA A 184 37.48 10.27 -16.11
N LEU A 185 38.48 9.45 -16.42
CA LEU A 185 39.43 9.73 -17.50
C LEU A 185 38.91 9.29 -18.88
N ASP A 186 38.26 8.12 -18.97
CA ASP A 186 37.62 7.63 -20.20
C ASP A 186 36.59 6.52 -19.91
N ARG A 187 35.71 6.22 -20.89
CA ARG A 187 34.76 5.10 -20.90
C ARG A 187 35.45 3.81 -21.37
N THR A 188 35.11 2.64 -20.80
CA THR A 188 35.56 1.33 -21.34
C THR A 188 34.88 0.90 -22.65
N ALA A 189 34.14 1.80 -23.32
CA ALA A 189 33.51 1.56 -24.61
C ALA A 189 33.53 2.87 -25.43
N PRO A 190 34.08 2.88 -26.66
CA PRO A 190 34.18 4.09 -27.46
C PRO A 190 32.81 4.45 -28.05
N GLY A 191 32.27 5.60 -27.66
CA GLY A 191 30.98 6.08 -28.18
C GLY A 191 30.50 7.35 -27.49
N LEU A 192 30.62 8.47 -28.23
CA LEU A 192 30.06 9.83 -28.03
C LEU A 192 30.21 10.50 -26.63
N PRO A 193 30.29 11.84 -26.58
CA PRO A 193 30.27 12.58 -25.31
C PRO A 193 28.94 12.33 -24.54
N PRO A 194 28.93 12.47 -23.21
CA PRO A 194 27.72 12.32 -22.42
C PRO A 194 26.77 13.49 -22.70
N ASP A 195 25.68 13.20 -23.41
CA ASP A 195 24.51 14.08 -23.42
C ASP A 195 23.75 13.93 -22.09
N TYR A 196 23.17 15.03 -21.61
CA TYR A 196 22.48 15.11 -20.32
C TYR A 196 20.96 14.88 -20.42
N ALA A 197 20.42 14.76 -21.64
CA ALA A 197 18.98 14.82 -21.88
C ALA A 197 18.18 13.54 -21.57
N ASP A 198 18.72 12.35 -21.83
CA ASP A 198 17.95 11.09 -21.78
C ASP A 198 18.24 10.26 -20.52
N GLY A 199 17.19 9.99 -19.74
CA GLY A 199 17.23 9.22 -18.48
C GLY A 199 17.44 7.71 -18.62
N ILE A 200 18.34 7.27 -19.50
CA ILE A 200 18.69 5.86 -19.68
C ILE A 200 19.66 5.43 -18.57
N THR A 201 19.39 4.29 -17.93
CA THR A 201 20.22 3.72 -16.85
C THR A 201 21.50 3.06 -17.38
N ASP A 202 22.38 3.83 -18.02
CA ASP A 202 23.64 3.31 -18.57
C ASP A 202 24.73 3.17 -17.50
N SER A 203 25.26 1.95 -17.38
CA SER A 203 26.22 1.56 -16.34
C SER A 203 27.64 1.99 -16.66
N ALA A 204 27.91 3.30 -16.57
CA ALA A 204 29.24 3.88 -16.78
C ALA A 204 30.28 3.26 -15.83
N CYS A 205 31.35 2.69 -16.40
CA CYS A 205 32.42 2.04 -15.65
C CYS A 205 33.79 2.49 -16.19
N ILE A 206 34.69 2.85 -15.28
CA ILE A 206 35.86 3.71 -15.53
C ILE A 206 37.15 2.91 -15.32
N ILE A 207 38.20 3.17 -16.12
CA ILE A 207 39.54 2.61 -15.87
C ILE A 207 40.25 3.44 -14.78
N GLY A 208 40.14 3.02 -13.52
CA GLY A 208 40.88 3.58 -12.40
C GLY A 208 41.58 2.47 -11.60
N LYS A 209 42.85 2.66 -11.22
CA LYS A 209 43.57 1.71 -10.37
C LYS A 209 43.02 1.78 -8.93
N LYS A 210 42.50 0.64 -8.44
CA LYS A 210 41.96 0.41 -7.07
C LYS A 210 40.59 1.07 -6.78
N THR A 211 39.51 0.44 -7.22
CA THR A 211 38.27 0.39 -6.43
C THR A 211 38.23 -0.92 -5.64
N THR A 212 37.66 -0.89 -4.44
CA THR A 212 37.49 -2.06 -3.56
C THR A 212 36.20 -1.86 -2.79
N SER A 213 35.15 -2.59 -3.17
CA SER A 213 33.88 -2.59 -2.45
C SER A 213 34.09 -3.22 -1.07
N CYS A 214 33.90 -2.43 -0.01
CA CYS A 214 34.04 -2.89 1.36
C CYS A 214 32.67 -3.31 1.91
N PHE A 215 32.50 -4.62 2.16
CA PHE A 215 31.31 -5.17 2.79
C PHE A 215 31.60 -5.43 4.27
N LEU A 216 30.61 -5.17 5.14
CA LEU A 216 30.74 -5.36 6.59
C LEU A 216 29.54 -6.15 7.11
N CYS A 217 29.79 -7.36 7.60
CA CYS A 217 28.80 -8.17 8.32
C CYS A 217 29.04 -8.02 9.82
N LEU A 218 27.99 -7.75 10.59
CA LEU A 218 28.04 -7.57 12.04
C LEU A 218 27.18 -8.64 12.74
N ARG A 219 27.56 -9.01 13.97
CA ARG A 219 26.76 -9.84 14.88
C ARG A 219 26.71 -9.19 16.26
N PRO A 220 25.54 -9.07 16.90
CA PRO A 220 25.47 -8.92 18.35
C PRO A 220 25.75 -10.28 19.02
N PRO A 221 26.26 -10.31 20.27
CA PRO A 221 26.75 -9.21 21.09
C PRO A 221 28.28 -9.27 21.29
N LEU A 222 29.08 -9.05 20.23
CA LEU A 222 30.52 -8.73 20.38
C LEU A 222 31.07 -8.10 19.09
N LEU A 223 31.38 -6.81 19.10
CA LEU A 223 31.87 -6.06 17.93
C LEU A 223 33.34 -6.36 17.62
N LYS A 224 33.61 -7.53 17.04
CA LYS A 224 34.90 -7.90 16.42
C LYS A 224 34.71 -8.29 14.95
N PRO A 225 35.37 -7.60 13.99
CA PRO A 225 35.21 -7.91 12.57
C PRO A 225 35.91 -9.22 12.17
N ARG A 226 35.21 -10.11 11.48
CA ARG A 226 35.79 -11.31 10.85
C ARG A 226 36.33 -11.03 9.44
N ALA A 227 37.32 -10.15 9.31
CA ALA A 227 38.33 -10.17 8.23
C ALA A 227 39.36 -9.04 8.43
N GLY A 228 40.64 -9.31 8.13
CA GLY A 228 41.72 -8.32 8.23
C GLY A 228 41.78 -7.36 7.05
N TRP A 229 41.08 -6.23 7.12
CA TRP A 229 41.09 -5.18 6.09
C TRP A 229 41.18 -3.77 6.69
N GLU A 230 42.41 -3.33 7.00
CA GLU A 230 42.62 -1.99 7.53
C GLU A 230 42.58 -0.91 6.43
N SER A 231 41.46 -0.20 6.36
CA SER A 231 41.40 1.13 5.75
C SER A 231 41.28 2.17 6.88
N ARG A 232 42.07 3.25 6.83
CA ARG A 232 42.04 4.32 7.84
C ARG A 232 40.69 5.07 7.90
N ARG A 233 39.81 4.90 6.90
CA ARG A 233 38.42 5.39 6.92
C ARG A 233 37.50 4.48 7.75
N MET A 234 37.68 3.16 7.66
CA MET A 234 36.83 2.18 8.37
C MET A 234 36.88 2.37 9.90
N ALA A 235 38.07 2.62 10.44
CA ALA A 235 38.27 2.88 11.87
C ALA A 235 37.51 4.14 12.36
N ARG A 236 37.37 5.16 11.51
CA ARG A 236 36.63 6.39 11.84
C ARG A 236 35.11 6.16 11.88
N LEU A 237 34.59 5.23 11.06
CA LEU A 237 33.18 4.84 11.08
C LEU A 237 32.85 3.97 12.30
N LEU A 238 33.73 3.01 12.64
CA LEU A 238 33.60 2.20 13.86
C LEU A 238 33.64 3.06 15.14
N LEU A 239 34.43 4.13 15.16
CA LEU A 239 34.45 5.13 16.24
C LEU A 239 33.17 5.98 16.35
N LEU A 240 32.37 6.08 15.27
CA LEU A 240 31.05 6.73 15.33
C LEU A 240 30.00 5.78 15.94
N VAL A 241 29.99 4.52 15.50
CA VAL A 241 29.01 3.51 15.95
C VAL A 241 29.19 3.14 17.43
N ASN A 242 30.44 3.08 17.92
CA ASN A 242 30.75 2.76 19.32
C ASN A 242 30.52 3.93 20.32
N ARG A 243 29.77 4.98 19.95
CA ARG A 243 29.50 6.14 20.84
C ARG A 243 28.08 6.20 21.42
N ALA A 244 27.21 5.23 21.14
CA ALA A 244 25.94 5.09 21.87
C ALA A 244 26.22 4.58 23.30
N PRO A 245 25.65 5.19 24.35
CA PRO A 245 25.86 4.76 25.73
C PRO A 245 25.11 3.45 26.01
N THR A 246 25.83 2.40 26.41
CA THR A 246 25.26 1.12 26.83
C THR A 246 25.39 0.93 28.34
N GLY A 247 24.31 0.53 28.99
CA GLY A 247 24.23 0.40 30.45
C GLY A 247 23.42 -0.82 30.90
N TRP A 248 23.99 -2.01 30.72
CA TRP A 248 23.58 -3.24 31.42
C TRP A 248 24.84 -4.05 31.81
N PRO A 249 24.79 -4.91 32.84
CA PRO A 249 25.98 -5.50 33.45
C PRO A 249 26.77 -6.42 32.51
N ARG A 250 28.06 -6.54 32.82
CA ARG A 250 28.93 -7.61 32.33
C ARG A 250 29.02 -8.65 33.44
N ASP A 251 28.89 -9.91 33.10
CA ASP A 251 29.75 -11.03 33.57
C ASP A 251 29.26 -12.33 32.95
N ILE A 252 30.21 -13.19 32.56
CA ILE A 252 30.18 -14.64 32.32
C ILE A 252 31.51 -15.00 31.62
N ASP A 253 32.19 -16.02 32.13
CA ASP A 253 33.62 -16.24 31.89
C ASP A 253 34.01 -16.72 30.49
N THR A 254 35.27 -16.49 30.14
CA THR A 254 35.90 -16.96 28.90
C THR A 254 36.96 -18.03 29.18
N GLU A 255 36.67 -19.31 28.95
CA GLU A 255 37.73 -20.30 28.71
C GLU A 255 37.24 -21.55 27.92
N ALA A 256 37.73 -21.72 26.70
CA ALA A 256 37.76 -23.00 25.96
C ALA A 256 38.64 -22.90 24.70
N ASN A 257 39.74 -23.65 24.71
CA ASN A 257 40.78 -23.74 23.68
C ASN A 257 40.30 -23.91 22.22
N GLY A 258 41.00 -23.30 21.26
CA GLY A 258 40.71 -23.42 19.83
C GLY A 258 41.66 -24.34 19.04
N VAL A 259 41.26 -24.73 17.83
CA VAL A 259 42.09 -25.49 16.87
C VAL A 259 42.05 -24.84 15.48
N LEU A 260 43.22 -24.62 14.89
CA LEU A 260 43.38 -24.18 13.49
C LEU A 260 43.36 -25.40 12.56
N MET A 261 42.33 -25.53 11.71
CA MET A 261 42.30 -26.54 10.64
C MET A 261 43.43 -26.30 9.62
N LYS A 262 44.15 -27.36 9.24
CA LYS A 262 45.27 -27.30 8.31
C LYS A 262 44.82 -27.62 6.88
N ARG A 263 45.34 -26.88 5.89
CA ARG A 263 44.98 -26.97 4.46
C ARG A 263 45.41 -28.29 3.74
N ARG A 264 45.70 -29.39 4.44
CA ARG A 264 46.19 -30.64 3.83
C ARG A 264 45.17 -31.79 3.79
N ASP A 265 44.13 -31.75 4.62
CA ASP A 265 43.28 -32.94 4.84
C ASP A 265 42.11 -33.03 3.83
N PHE A 266 41.86 -31.97 3.06
CA PHE A 266 40.77 -31.91 2.05
C PHE A 266 41.10 -32.62 0.72
N LEU A 267 42.37 -32.97 0.46
CA LEU A 267 42.81 -33.56 -0.81
C LEU A 267 42.85 -35.11 -0.82
N ALA A 268 42.41 -35.76 0.26
CA ALA A 268 42.36 -37.22 0.34
C ALA A 268 41.02 -37.85 -0.12
N GLY A 269 39.97 -37.04 -0.36
CA GLY A 269 38.60 -37.52 -0.60
C GLY A 269 38.17 -37.67 -2.06
N THR A 270 39.00 -37.26 -3.04
CA THR A 270 38.58 -37.09 -4.44
C THR A 270 38.95 -38.25 -5.37
N ALA A 271 38.99 -39.48 -4.87
CA ALA A 271 39.48 -40.64 -5.62
C ALA A 271 38.67 -41.95 -5.42
N LEU A 272 37.33 -41.90 -5.37
CA LEU A 272 36.41 -43.03 -5.62
C LEU A 272 34.93 -42.59 -5.58
N ALA A 273 34.38 -42.04 -6.68
CA ALA A 273 32.94 -41.70 -6.77
C ALA A 273 32.38 -41.63 -8.21
N ALA A 274 32.99 -42.32 -9.19
CA ALA A 274 32.57 -42.27 -10.58
C ALA A 274 31.45 -43.27 -10.93
N THR A 275 30.30 -43.22 -10.23
CA THR A 275 28.99 -43.80 -10.64
C THR A 275 27.88 -43.52 -9.60
N ALA A 276 27.33 -42.30 -9.60
CA ALA A 276 26.01 -42.04 -9.02
C ALA A 276 25.39 -40.81 -9.68
N GLY A 277 24.20 -40.95 -10.26
CA GLY A 277 23.44 -39.79 -10.73
C GLY A 277 22.89 -39.05 -9.53
N THR A 278 23.41 -37.86 -9.23
CA THR A 278 22.80 -36.96 -8.25
C THR A 278 21.47 -36.45 -8.79
N LEU A 279 20.41 -37.21 -8.54
CA LEU A 279 19.04 -36.70 -8.59
C LEU A 279 19.02 -35.42 -7.76
N ALA A 280 18.70 -34.29 -8.40
CA ALA A 280 18.44 -33.06 -7.67
C ALA A 280 17.20 -33.32 -6.82
N ALA A 281 17.40 -33.54 -5.52
CA ALA A 281 16.31 -33.69 -4.57
C ALA A 281 15.43 -32.44 -4.72
N PRO A 282 14.13 -32.58 -5.00
CA PRO A 282 13.27 -31.42 -5.13
C PRO A 282 13.34 -30.65 -3.83
N SER A 283 13.59 -29.34 -3.92
CA SER A 283 13.51 -28.45 -2.77
C SER A 283 12.14 -28.66 -2.11
N ILE A 284 12.13 -29.20 -0.90
CA ILE A 284 10.88 -29.44 -0.16
C ILE A 284 10.26 -28.07 0.08
N ALA A 285 9.30 -27.72 -0.76
CA ALA A 285 8.40 -26.62 -0.53
C ALA A 285 7.59 -26.98 0.71
N ARG A 286 8.07 -26.56 1.89
CA ARG A 286 7.22 -26.42 3.05
C ARG A 286 6.02 -25.60 2.60
N ALA A 287 4.82 -26.18 2.68
CA ALA A 287 3.60 -25.40 2.58
C ALA A 287 3.73 -24.27 3.61
N GLN A 288 3.80 -23.03 3.13
CA GLN A 288 3.81 -21.88 4.02
C GLN A 288 2.43 -21.76 4.62
N GLU A 289 2.37 -21.55 5.93
CA GLU A 289 1.11 -21.47 6.67
C GLU A 289 0.30 -20.25 6.17
N THR A 290 -0.98 -20.49 5.87
CA THR A 290 -1.88 -19.51 5.27
C THR A 290 -2.98 -19.11 6.24
N PHE A 291 -3.07 -17.82 6.52
CA PHE A 291 -4.00 -17.21 7.46
C PHE A 291 -5.11 -16.48 6.67
N SER A 292 -6.36 -16.70 7.06
CA SER A 292 -7.55 -16.09 6.44
C SER A 292 -8.38 -15.44 7.55
N TRP A 293 -8.18 -14.14 7.76
CA TRP A 293 -8.79 -13.37 8.85
C TRP A 293 -9.98 -12.54 8.38
N LYS A 294 -10.74 -12.01 9.34
CA LYS A 294 -11.86 -11.08 9.14
C LYS A 294 -11.56 -9.75 9.82
N MET A 295 -11.93 -8.66 9.14
CA MET A 295 -11.87 -7.30 9.68
C MET A 295 -13.25 -6.67 9.61
N THR A 296 -13.85 -6.33 10.76
CA THR A 296 -15.04 -5.45 10.81
C THR A 296 -14.66 -3.98 10.75
N ASN A 297 -15.63 -3.10 10.56
CA ASN A 297 -15.41 -1.66 10.47
C ASN A 297 -16.55 -0.86 11.13
N ALA A 298 -16.21 0.25 11.78
CA ALA A 298 -17.19 1.19 12.33
C ALA A 298 -17.89 2.07 11.25
N TYR A 299 -17.38 2.05 10.02
CA TYR A 299 -17.84 2.90 8.91
C TYR A 299 -18.51 2.10 7.79
N GLY A 300 -19.54 2.70 7.19
CA GLY A 300 -20.40 2.04 6.19
C GLY A 300 -19.78 1.93 4.78
N PRO A 301 -20.35 1.08 3.91
CA PRO A 301 -19.81 0.78 2.58
C PRO A 301 -19.44 2.01 1.74
N GLY A 302 -18.35 1.91 0.98
CA GLY A 302 -17.90 2.99 0.09
C GLY A 302 -17.32 4.22 0.77
N SER A 303 -17.20 4.29 2.10
CA SER A 303 -16.69 5.49 2.79
C SER A 303 -15.21 5.74 2.46
N PRO A 304 -14.83 6.89 1.86
CA PRO A 304 -13.45 7.36 1.81
C PRO A 304 -12.75 7.32 3.17
N TYR A 305 -11.44 7.10 3.11
CA TYR A 305 -10.46 7.00 4.20
C TYR A 305 -10.73 5.85 5.17
N TYR A 306 -11.91 5.79 5.78
CA TYR A 306 -12.28 4.79 6.77
C TYR A 306 -12.67 3.43 6.19
N VAL A 307 -12.98 3.28 4.89
CA VAL A 307 -13.26 1.98 4.27
C VAL A 307 -12.53 1.81 2.94
N GLU A 308 -12.63 2.78 2.03
CA GLU A 308 -12.12 2.69 0.66
C GLU A 308 -11.15 3.82 0.27
N GLY A 309 -10.28 3.52 -0.70
CA GLY A 309 -9.26 4.41 -1.26
C GLY A 309 -7.86 4.23 -0.66
N PRO A 310 -6.85 5.01 -1.13
CA PRO A 310 -5.47 4.95 -0.65
C PRO A 310 -5.36 5.03 0.88
N GLY A 311 -4.62 4.10 1.48
CA GLY A 311 -4.39 4.05 2.92
C GLY A 311 -5.60 3.61 3.77
N SER A 312 -6.75 3.32 3.17
CA SER A 312 -7.94 2.84 3.90
C SER A 312 -7.82 1.39 4.39
N PRO A 313 -8.72 0.89 5.26
CA PRO A 313 -8.73 -0.51 5.71
C PRO A 313 -8.86 -1.54 4.58
N THR A 314 -9.64 -1.28 3.52
CA THR A 314 -9.66 -2.21 2.37
C THR A 314 -8.38 -2.13 1.54
N ASP A 315 -7.60 -1.06 1.62
CA ASP A 315 -6.29 -0.95 0.98
C ASP A 315 -5.20 -1.60 1.84
N PHE A 316 -5.24 -1.44 3.17
CA PHE A 316 -4.45 -2.22 4.13
C PHE A 316 -4.57 -3.74 3.85
N CYS A 317 -5.79 -4.26 3.70
CA CYS A 317 -6.02 -5.67 3.37
C CYS A 317 -5.34 -6.09 2.06
N LYS A 318 -5.32 -5.22 1.03
CA LYS A 318 -4.63 -5.46 -0.25
C LYS A 318 -3.10 -5.42 -0.08
N LYS A 319 -2.56 -4.46 0.68
CA LYS A 319 -1.13 -4.33 0.97
C LYS A 319 -0.62 -5.54 1.74
N VAL A 320 -1.35 -6.02 2.76
CA VAL A 320 -1.00 -7.24 3.52
C VAL A 320 -1.02 -8.48 2.64
N ALA A 321 -2.06 -8.68 1.82
CA ALA A 321 -2.13 -9.81 0.89
C ALA A 321 -0.99 -9.77 -0.16
N ALA A 322 -0.65 -8.60 -0.68
CA ALA A 322 0.45 -8.44 -1.65
C ALA A 322 1.84 -8.65 -1.03
N MET A 323 2.11 -8.08 0.15
CA MET A 323 3.41 -8.22 0.83
C MET A 323 3.63 -9.61 1.42
N SER A 324 2.56 -10.34 1.77
CA SER A 324 2.64 -11.72 2.27
C SER A 324 2.72 -12.80 1.19
N ASP A 325 2.60 -12.44 -0.09
CA ASP A 325 2.37 -13.35 -1.23
C ASP A 325 1.16 -14.27 -0.99
N GLY A 326 0.06 -13.68 -0.53
CA GLY A 326 -1.20 -14.36 -0.24
C GLY A 326 -1.22 -15.20 1.05
N ARG A 327 -0.13 -15.24 1.84
CA ARG A 327 -0.08 -16.01 3.10
C ARG A 327 -0.92 -15.42 4.22
N LEU A 328 -1.23 -14.13 4.20
CA LEU A 328 -2.25 -13.53 5.07
C LEU A 328 -3.27 -12.80 4.19
N THR A 329 -4.47 -13.35 4.10
CA THR A 329 -5.63 -12.70 3.48
C THR A 329 -6.58 -12.21 4.57
N ILE A 330 -7.17 -11.04 4.35
CA ILE A 330 -8.09 -10.42 5.30
C ILE A 330 -9.36 -10.06 4.54
N GLN A 331 -10.48 -10.67 4.93
CA GLN A 331 -11.80 -10.33 4.43
C GLN A 331 -12.33 -9.13 5.21
N HIS A 332 -12.46 -8.00 4.53
CA HIS A 332 -13.06 -6.80 5.09
C HIS A 332 -14.59 -6.86 5.07
N PHE A 333 -15.22 -6.34 6.11
CA PHE A 333 -16.66 -6.13 6.25
C PHE A 333 -16.91 -4.70 6.76
N ALA A 334 -17.72 -3.93 6.04
CA ALA A 334 -18.15 -2.60 6.46
C ALA A 334 -19.21 -2.68 7.57
N ALA A 335 -19.50 -1.54 8.20
CA ALA A 335 -20.48 -1.45 9.29
C ALA A 335 -21.85 -2.02 8.88
N GLY A 336 -22.34 -3.00 9.64
CA GLY A 336 -23.62 -3.67 9.40
C GLY A 336 -23.57 -4.83 8.38
N GLU A 337 -22.45 -5.09 7.70
CA GLU A 337 -22.33 -6.25 6.79
C GLU A 337 -22.12 -7.58 7.53
N LEU A 338 -21.52 -7.53 8.72
CA LEU A 338 -21.29 -8.68 9.60
C LEU A 338 -21.69 -8.38 11.06
N ILE A 339 -21.34 -7.19 11.56
CA ILE A 339 -21.57 -6.74 12.94
C ILE A 339 -21.95 -5.24 12.92
N PRO A 340 -22.81 -4.76 13.85
CA PRO A 340 -23.13 -3.32 13.98
C PRO A 340 -21.90 -2.43 14.23
N ALA A 341 -22.00 -1.17 13.79
CA ALA A 341 -20.87 -0.23 13.71
C ALA A 341 -20.02 -0.11 15.00
N LEU A 342 -20.64 -0.13 16.17
CA LEU A 342 -19.98 0.13 17.46
C LEU A 342 -19.74 -1.13 18.30
N GLU A 343 -19.96 -2.32 17.73
CA GLU A 343 -19.78 -3.62 18.41
C GLU A 343 -18.44 -4.31 18.04
N GLY A 344 -17.70 -3.77 17.06
CA GLY A 344 -16.44 -4.36 16.58
C GLY A 344 -15.34 -4.55 17.64
N PHE A 345 -15.31 -3.73 18.70
CA PHE A 345 -14.41 -3.92 19.84
C PHE A 345 -14.72 -5.22 20.61
N ASP A 346 -16.00 -5.45 20.91
CA ASP A 346 -16.42 -6.67 21.60
C ASP A 346 -16.28 -7.90 20.70
N ALA A 347 -16.45 -7.73 19.39
CA ALA A 347 -16.23 -8.78 18.42
C ALA A 347 -14.78 -9.28 18.39
N VAL A 348 -13.79 -8.37 18.46
CA VAL A 348 -12.37 -8.75 18.57
C VAL A 348 -12.05 -9.29 19.96
N GLN A 349 -12.53 -8.66 21.02
CA GLN A 349 -12.27 -9.09 22.40
C GLN A 349 -12.78 -10.52 22.68
N ASN A 350 -13.94 -10.88 22.11
CA ASN A 350 -14.53 -12.21 22.23
C ASN A 350 -14.09 -13.21 21.14
N GLY A 351 -13.15 -12.82 20.26
CA GLY A 351 -12.62 -13.71 19.22
C GLY A 351 -13.60 -14.09 18.10
N ILE A 352 -14.64 -13.28 17.86
CA ILE A 352 -15.63 -13.48 16.79
C ILE A 352 -15.03 -13.11 15.43
N VAL A 353 -14.14 -12.11 15.42
CA VAL A 353 -13.30 -11.68 14.29
C VAL A 353 -11.89 -11.37 14.79
N GLU A 354 -10.88 -11.54 13.95
CA GLU A 354 -9.48 -11.33 14.33
C GLU A 354 -9.09 -9.85 14.38
N MET A 355 -9.78 -9.00 13.61
CA MET A 355 -9.48 -7.56 13.46
C MET A 355 -10.73 -6.67 13.45
N ASN A 356 -10.56 -5.40 13.81
CA ASN A 356 -11.55 -4.34 13.62
C ASN A 356 -10.87 -3.00 13.25
N ALA A 357 -11.48 -2.22 12.36
CA ALA A 357 -11.07 -0.87 11.99
C ALA A 357 -12.07 0.17 12.53
N ALA A 358 -11.61 1.10 13.36
CA ALA A 358 -12.48 2.09 14.02
C ALA A 358 -11.66 3.29 14.53
N ASN A 359 -12.25 4.10 15.41
CA ASN A 359 -11.53 5.10 16.19
C ASN A 359 -11.60 4.74 17.67
N ALA A 360 -10.46 4.80 18.36
CA ALA A 360 -10.32 4.40 19.75
C ALA A 360 -11.20 5.23 20.71
N TYR A 361 -11.63 6.44 20.30
CA TYR A 361 -12.59 7.24 21.07
C TYR A 361 -14.00 6.65 21.16
N PHE A 362 -14.39 5.71 20.29
CA PHE A 362 -15.72 5.05 20.41
C PHE A 362 -15.78 4.17 21.66
N TRP A 363 -14.61 3.74 22.17
CA TRP A 363 -14.48 2.89 23.35
C TRP A 363 -14.42 3.69 24.66
N ALA A 364 -14.62 5.02 24.62
CA ALA A 364 -14.50 5.91 25.78
C ALA A 364 -15.35 5.53 27.01
N GLY A 365 -16.46 4.81 26.82
CA GLY A 365 -17.29 4.28 27.91
C GLY A 365 -16.77 3.00 28.57
N LYS A 366 -15.84 2.29 27.92
CA LYS A 366 -15.17 1.07 28.40
C LYS A 366 -13.75 1.35 28.87
N LEU A 367 -13.07 2.26 28.17
CA LEU A 367 -11.64 2.49 28.25
C LEU A 367 -11.33 3.98 28.01
N PRO A 368 -11.55 4.87 29.00
CA PRO A 368 -11.51 6.33 28.78
C PRO A 368 -10.18 6.85 28.23
N ALA A 369 -9.06 6.22 28.62
CA ALA A 369 -7.72 6.53 28.11
C ALA A 369 -7.55 6.27 26.60
N ALA A 370 -8.37 5.40 25.98
CA ALA A 370 -8.26 5.04 24.56
C ALA A 370 -8.42 6.24 23.61
N GLN A 371 -9.20 7.25 24.02
CA GLN A 371 -9.47 8.45 23.23
C GLN A 371 -8.19 9.16 22.76
N TYR A 372 -7.16 9.22 23.61
CA TYR A 372 -5.88 9.89 23.34
C TYR A 372 -5.13 9.31 22.13
N PHE A 373 -5.38 8.04 21.77
CA PHE A 373 -4.74 7.38 20.63
C PHE A 373 -5.44 7.62 19.30
N THR A 374 -6.66 8.18 19.30
CA THR A 374 -7.25 8.78 18.09
C THR A 374 -6.95 10.27 18.03
N THR A 375 -7.34 11.05 19.05
CA THR A 375 -7.12 12.50 19.08
C THR A 375 -7.36 13.11 20.45
N VAL A 376 -6.89 14.34 20.64
CA VAL A 376 -7.13 15.17 21.84
C VAL A 376 -7.45 16.60 21.39
N PRO A 377 -8.54 17.21 21.89
CA PRO A 377 -8.83 18.61 21.58
C PRO A 377 -7.69 19.55 22.00
N PHE A 378 -7.35 20.51 21.14
CA PHE A 378 -6.17 21.36 21.22
C PHE A 378 -4.84 20.58 21.40
N GLY A 379 -4.83 19.31 20.96
CA GLY A 379 -3.73 18.35 21.00
C GLY A 379 -2.61 18.61 20.00
N MET A 380 -2.01 17.54 19.48
CA MET A 380 -0.98 17.58 18.45
C MET A 380 -1.56 17.44 17.04
N ASP A 381 -0.83 17.94 16.05
CA ASP A 381 -1.10 17.69 14.63
C ASP A 381 -0.71 16.25 14.24
N VAL A 382 -0.80 15.95 12.94
CA VAL A 382 -0.45 14.66 12.35
C VAL A 382 1.03 14.31 12.57
N LYS A 383 1.95 15.28 12.41
CA LYS A 383 3.39 15.07 12.63
C LYS A 383 3.66 14.77 14.10
N GLY A 384 3.13 15.58 15.02
CA GLY A 384 3.33 15.41 16.45
C GLY A 384 2.76 14.10 16.99
N THR A 385 1.52 13.75 16.59
CA THR A 385 0.89 12.49 17.00
C THR A 385 1.62 11.27 16.44
N ASN A 386 2.08 11.30 15.19
CA ASN A 386 2.89 10.21 14.64
C ASN A 386 4.26 10.10 15.33
N ALA A 387 4.92 11.23 15.63
CA ALA A 387 6.17 11.23 16.39
C ALA A 387 5.97 10.64 17.80
N TRP A 388 4.87 10.98 18.47
CA TRP A 388 4.51 10.41 19.77
C TRP A 388 4.23 8.91 19.72
N LEU A 389 3.39 8.47 18.78
CA LEU A 389 3.01 7.07 18.64
C LEU A 389 4.22 6.17 18.35
N TYR A 390 5.05 6.52 17.35
CA TYR A 390 6.15 5.67 16.92
C TYR A 390 7.46 5.87 17.72
N HIS A 391 7.70 7.04 18.30
CA HIS A 391 8.99 7.39 18.94
C HIS A 391 8.88 8.08 20.32
N GLY A 392 7.67 8.46 20.76
CA GLY A 392 7.38 9.00 22.09
C GLY A 392 6.76 7.99 23.06
N GLY A 393 6.77 6.69 22.73
CA GLY A 393 6.20 5.62 23.55
C GLY A 393 4.68 5.49 23.49
N GLY A 394 4.00 6.20 22.58
CA GLY A 394 2.54 6.16 22.47
C GLY A 394 1.99 4.76 22.14
N ILE A 395 2.63 4.03 21.22
CA ILE A 395 2.22 2.64 20.90
C ILE A 395 2.43 1.69 22.08
N ASP A 396 3.53 1.83 22.84
CA ASP A 396 3.78 0.98 24.01
C ASP A 396 2.72 1.21 25.11
N LEU A 397 2.32 2.47 25.34
CA LEU A 397 1.21 2.82 26.24
C LEU A 397 -0.15 2.31 25.74
N TRP A 398 -0.38 2.30 24.42
CA TRP A 398 -1.59 1.74 23.81
C TRP A 398 -1.65 0.22 24.05
N HIS A 399 -0.52 -0.47 23.89
CA HIS A 399 -0.41 -1.92 24.12
C HIS A 399 -0.58 -2.28 25.59
N GLU A 400 0.06 -1.55 26.51
CA GLU A 400 -0.13 -1.72 27.96
C GLU A 400 -1.61 -1.56 28.37
N LEU A 401 -2.31 -0.60 27.76
CA LEU A 401 -3.72 -0.34 28.03
C LEU A 401 -4.65 -1.46 27.50
N TYR A 402 -4.28 -2.12 26.40
CA TYR A 402 -5.11 -3.08 25.66
C TYR A 402 -4.77 -4.56 25.94
N GLU A 403 -3.65 -4.84 26.61
CA GLU A 403 -3.27 -6.19 27.07
C GLU A 403 -4.31 -6.85 28.02
N PRO A 404 -4.92 -6.16 29.02
CA PRO A 404 -5.62 -6.85 30.10
C PRO A 404 -7.05 -7.45 29.94
N LEU A 405 -7.84 -7.39 28.85
CA LEU A 405 -7.69 -6.79 27.52
C LEU A 405 -7.87 -7.87 26.44
N GLY A 406 -6.82 -8.64 26.19
CA GLY A 406 -6.75 -9.67 25.14
C GLY A 406 -6.47 -9.12 23.74
N MET A 407 -5.98 -7.88 23.61
CA MET A 407 -5.89 -7.18 22.33
C MET A 407 -4.58 -6.41 22.13
N ILE A 408 -4.29 -6.05 20.88
CA ILE A 408 -3.19 -5.19 20.46
C ILE A 408 -3.72 -4.20 19.40
N ALA A 409 -3.17 -2.99 19.36
CA ALA A 409 -3.66 -1.92 18.48
C ALA A 409 -2.51 -1.23 17.71
N PHE A 410 -2.81 -0.73 16.51
CA PHE A 410 -1.87 0.04 15.70
C PHE A 410 -2.57 1.22 15.00
N PRO A 411 -1.89 2.37 14.78
CA PRO A 411 -2.39 3.40 13.88
C PRO A 411 -2.44 2.89 12.43
N MET A 412 -3.61 2.96 11.80
CA MET A 412 -3.90 2.49 10.44
C MET A 412 -4.82 3.47 9.70
N GLY A 413 -4.36 4.72 9.61
CA GLY A 413 -5.04 5.81 8.92
C GLY A 413 -4.97 7.08 9.77
N ASN A 414 -4.67 8.22 9.15
CA ASN A 414 -4.97 9.54 9.72
C ASN A 414 -5.81 10.36 8.72
N THR A 415 -6.80 11.13 9.19
CA THR A 415 -7.60 12.00 8.31
C THR A 415 -7.08 13.43 8.21
N GLY A 416 -6.06 13.80 8.98
CA GLY A 416 -5.61 15.19 9.10
C GLY A 416 -6.48 16.03 10.04
N VAL A 417 -6.33 17.35 9.96
CA VAL A 417 -7.11 18.33 10.73
C VAL A 417 -8.57 18.26 10.27
N GLN A 418 -9.51 17.96 11.18
CA GLN A 418 -10.93 17.92 10.85
C GLN A 418 -11.61 19.28 11.00
N MET A 419 -12.67 19.51 10.23
CA MET A 419 -13.50 20.71 10.31
C MET A 419 -14.44 20.62 11.51
N THR A 420 -14.65 21.71 12.25
CA THR A 420 -15.51 21.79 13.47
C THR A 420 -16.93 21.25 13.26
N GLY A 421 -17.41 21.26 12.01
CA GLY A 421 -18.66 20.64 11.61
C GLY A 421 -19.66 21.61 11.00
N TRP A 422 -20.82 21.05 10.69
CA TRP A 422 -21.94 21.66 10.00
C TRP A 422 -23.00 22.11 10.98
N PHE A 423 -23.44 23.35 10.86
CA PHE A 423 -24.42 23.97 11.76
C PHE A 423 -25.57 24.56 10.93
N ARG A 424 -26.81 24.33 11.40
CA ARG A 424 -28.04 24.85 10.76
C ARG A 424 -28.27 26.34 11.03
N LYS A 425 -27.55 26.90 12.01
CA LYS A 425 -27.51 28.31 12.40
C LYS A 425 -26.05 28.76 12.54
N GLU A 426 -25.83 30.06 12.56
CA GLU A 426 -24.53 30.64 12.88
C GLU A 426 -24.19 30.47 14.37
N ILE A 427 -22.90 30.46 14.70
CA ILE A 427 -22.38 30.49 16.07
C ILE A 427 -21.62 31.81 16.23
N ASN A 428 -22.24 32.77 16.90
CA ASN A 428 -21.69 34.09 17.16
C ASN A 428 -21.08 34.18 18.57
N SER A 429 -21.65 33.48 19.54
CA SER A 429 -21.17 33.47 20.93
C SER A 429 -21.42 32.14 21.65
N LEU A 430 -21.16 32.08 22.96
CA LEU A 430 -21.30 30.85 23.75
C LEU A 430 -22.76 30.49 24.04
N GLU A 431 -23.65 31.47 24.02
CA GLU A 431 -25.09 31.32 24.20
C GLU A 431 -25.70 30.42 23.11
N ASP A 432 -25.14 30.41 21.89
CA ASP A 432 -25.60 29.59 20.76
C ASP A 432 -25.38 28.08 20.97
N PHE A 433 -24.56 27.68 21.96
CA PHE A 433 -24.39 26.28 22.36
C PHE A 433 -25.49 25.79 23.31
N SER A 434 -26.22 26.68 23.98
CA SER A 434 -27.21 26.33 25.00
C SER A 434 -28.40 25.57 24.40
N GLY A 435 -28.50 24.27 24.69
CA GLY A 435 -29.55 23.40 24.16
C GLY A 435 -29.38 23.00 22.69
N LEU A 436 -28.27 23.38 22.04
CA LEU A 436 -27.90 22.91 20.71
C LEU A 436 -27.79 21.37 20.73
N LYS A 437 -28.36 20.68 19.74
CA LYS A 437 -28.20 19.22 19.60
C LYS A 437 -27.08 18.93 18.60
N MET A 438 -26.00 18.31 19.03
CA MET A 438 -24.84 18.07 18.15
C MET A 438 -24.46 16.59 18.10
N ARG A 439 -24.22 16.06 16.90
CA ARG A 439 -23.45 14.82 16.75
C ARG A 439 -21.97 15.17 16.89
N ILE A 440 -21.31 14.64 17.92
CA ILE A 440 -19.84 14.73 18.10
C ILE A 440 -19.32 13.64 19.06
N PRO A 441 -18.25 12.88 18.68
CA PRO A 441 -17.69 11.81 19.52
C PRO A 441 -16.67 12.30 20.57
N GLY A 442 -16.19 11.35 21.38
CA GLY A 442 -14.94 11.46 22.15
C GLY A 442 -14.87 12.60 23.17
N LEU A 443 -13.65 13.11 23.35
CA LEU A 443 -13.33 14.16 24.33
C LEU A 443 -14.01 15.49 23.99
N ALA A 444 -14.16 15.81 22.70
CA ALA A 444 -14.83 17.03 22.24
C ALA A 444 -16.32 17.05 22.60
N GLY A 445 -16.99 15.88 22.57
CA GLY A 445 -18.36 15.74 23.08
C GLY A 445 -18.49 16.08 24.58
N LYS A 446 -17.48 15.75 25.40
CA LYS A 446 -17.47 16.13 26.83
C LYS A 446 -17.28 17.65 27.03
N VAL A 447 -16.45 18.28 26.18
CA VAL A 447 -16.24 19.74 26.18
C VAL A 447 -17.54 20.48 25.82
N TYR A 448 -18.22 20.05 24.74
CA TYR A 448 -19.50 20.63 24.35
C TYR A 448 -20.62 20.38 25.37
N ALA A 449 -20.67 19.20 26.00
CA ALA A 449 -21.66 18.90 27.05
C ALA A 449 -21.53 19.83 28.26
N LYS A 450 -20.30 20.17 28.69
CA LYS A 450 -20.06 21.20 29.72
C LYS A 450 -20.52 22.61 29.31
N LEU A 451 -20.61 22.89 28.01
CA LEU A 451 -21.10 24.15 27.44
C LEU A 451 -22.60 24.13 27.12
N GLY A 452 -23.35 23.12 27.59
CA GLY A 452 -24.81 23.05 27.46
C GLY A 452 -25.33 22.44 26.16
N VAL A 453 -24.45 21.88 25.32
CA VAL A 453 -24.83 21.15 24.11
C VAL A 453 -25.37 19.75 24.48
N ASN A 454 -26.49 19.38 23.90
CA ASN A 454 -27.03 18.03 23.94
C ASN A 454 -26.30 17.15 22.90
N VAL A 455 -25.20 16.54 23.34
CA VAL A 455 -24.32 15.71 22.50
C VAL A 455 -24.86 14.30 22.30
N GLN A 456 -24.87 13.83 21.06
CA GLN A 456 -25.30 12.50 20.65
C GLN A 456 -24.21 11.77 19.85
N LEU A 457 -24.07 10.46 20.06
CA LEU A 457 -23.19 9.62 19.25
C LEU A 457 -24.03 8.85 18.23
N LEU A 458 -23.83 9.14 16.94
CA LEU A 458 -24.51 8.47 15.83
C LEU A 458 -23.50 7.86 14.83
N PRO A 459 -23.78 6.68 14.24
CA PRO A 459 -23.04 6.14 13.11
C PRO A 459 -23.06 7.09 11.90
N GLY A 460 -22.01 7.08 11.08
CA GLY A 460 -21.84 8.04 9.97
C GLY A 460 -22.99 8.08 8.95
N GLY A 461 -23.66 6.96 8.70
CA GLY A 461 -24.82 6.87 7.80
C GLY A 461 -26.11 7.51 8.33
N GLU A 462 -26.19 7.77 9.64
CA GLU A 462 -27.38 8.34 10.29
C GLU A 462 -27.32 9.87 10.43
N ILE A 463 -26.13 10.46 10.29
CA ILE A 463 -25.90 11.90 10.50
C ILE A 463 -26.73 12.75 9.54
N PHE A 464 -26.65 12.48 8.22
CA PHE A 464 -27.40 13.26 7.24
C PHE A 464 -28.93 13.18 7.47
N PRO A 465 -29.55 11.98 7.61
CA PRO A 465 -30.97 11.89 7.96
C PRO A 465 -31.35 12.55 9.29
N ALA A 466 -30.49 12.53 10.31
CA ALA A 466 -30.75 13.18 11.59
C ALA A 466 -30.72 14.71 11.49
N LEU A 467 -29.77 15.26 10.73
CA LEU A 467 -29.60 16.70 10.51
C LEU A 467 -30.69 17.27 9.58
N GLU A 468 -31.03 16.56 8.50
CA GLU A 468 -32.11 16.89 7.56
C GLU A 468 -33.47 16.96 8.30
N ARG A 469 -33.73 16.02 9.21
CA ARG A 469 -34.99 15.95 9.98
C ARG A 469 -35.01 16.86 11.23
N GLY A 470 -33.91 17.53 11.56
CA GLY A 470 -33.81 18.36 12.78
C GLY A 470 -33.84 17.56 14.10
N VAL A 471 -33.44 16.28 14.07
CA VAL A 471 -33.18 15.47 15.27
C VAL A 471 -31.92 15.99 15.96
N ILE A 472 -30.93 16.39 15.15
CA ILE A 472 -29.76 17.19 15.55
C ILE A 472 -29.76 18.52 14.80
N ASP A 473 -29.12 19.52 15.38
CA ASP A 473 -29.01 20.88 14.86
C ASP A 473 -27.60 21.21 14.32
N ALA A 474 -26.60 20.40 14.71
CA ALA A 474 -25.25 20.41 14.20
C ALA A 474 -24.62 19.01 14.14
N ALA A 475 -23.56 18.83 13.35
CA ALA A 475 -22.75 17.61 13.30
C ALA A 475 -21.33 17.86 12.76
N GLU A 476 -20.31 17.30 13.40
CA GLU A 476 -19.02 17.05 12.71
C GLU A 476 -19.05 15.74 11.91
N PHE A 477 -17.99 15.46 11.14
CA PHE A 477 -17.71 14.09 10.70
C PHE A 477 -16.25 13.83 10.29
N VAL A 478 -15.73 14.57 9.30
CA VAL A 478 -14.29 14.58 8.93
C VAL A 478 -13.88 15.94 8.36
N GLY A 479 -14.47 16.33 7.22
CA GLY A 479 -13.84 17.31 6.36
C GLY A 479 -14.36 17.32 4.92
N PRO A 480 -13.94 18.31 4.12
CA PRO A 480 -14.67 18.75 2.93
C PRO A 480 -15.04 17.64 1.94
N TYR A 481 -14.11 16.73 1.62
CA TYR A 481 -14.36 15.68 0.63
C TYR A 481 -15.39 14.65 1.11
N GLN A 482 -15.27 14.23 2.35
CA GLN A 482 -16.14 13.23 2.97
C GLN A 482 -17.52 13.79 3.29
N ASP A 483 -17.56 14.99 3.86
CA ASP A 483 -18.79 15.66 4.27
C ASP A 483 -19.66 16.02 3.05
N ARG A 484 -19.03 16.48 1.95
CA ARG A 484 -19.67 16.70 0.65
C ARG A 484 -20.29 15.41 0.10
N ARG A 485 -19.61 14.27 0.26
CA ARG A 485 -20.08 12.94 -0.17
C ARG A 485 -21.27 12.46 0.68
N LEU A 486 -21.27 12.73 1.98
CA LEU A 486 -22.43 12.49 2.86
C LEU A 486 -23.60 13.43 2.57
N GLY A 487 -23.35 14.60 2.00
CA GLY A 487 -24.38 15.56 1.60
C GLY A 487 -24.79 16.53 2.70
N LEU A 488 -23.97 16.71 3.74
CA LEU A 488 -24.28 17.55 4.91
C LEU A 488 -24.60 19.01 4.53
N GLN A 489 -23.98 19.52 3.46
CA GLN A 489 -24.24 20.83 2.86
C GLN A 489 -25.67 21.06 2.35
N LYS A 490 -26.49 20.01 2.26
CA LYS A 490 -27.91 20.09 1.89
C LYS A 490 -28.83 20.32 3.10
N ALA A 491 -28.36 19.98 4.31
CA ALA A 491 -29.12 20.08 5.56
C ALA A 491 -28.65 21.24 6.46
N ALA A 492 -27.40 21.68 6.31
CA ALA A 492 -26.77 22.77 7.05
C ALA A 492 -25.90 23.62 6.12
N LYS A 493 -25.68 24.90 6.48
CA LYS A 493 -25.04 25.89 5.60
C LYS A 493 -23.79 26.57 6.20
N TYR A 494 -23.67 26.62 7.52
CA TYR A 494 -22.48 27.12 8.19
C TYR A 494 -21.53 25.95 8.43
N TYR A 495 -20.28 26.08 7.97
CA TYR A 495 -19.26 25.04 8.07
C TYR A 495 -18.04 25.61 8.78
N TYR A 496 -17.87 25.24 10.04
CA TYR A 496 -16.84 25.84 10.87
C TYR A 496 -15.50 25.14 10.67
N THR A 497 -14.44 25.92 10.43
CA THR A 497 -13.13 25.42 9.96
C THR A 497 -12.05 25.36 11.05
N THR A 498 -12.39 25.73 12.29
CA THR A 498 -11.46 25.65 13.42
C THR A 498 -11.29 24.20 13.88
N GLY A 499 -10.26 23.52 13.39
CA GLY A 499 -9.92 22.14 13.79
C GLY A 499 -9.36 22.00 15.20
N TRP A 500 -10.06 22.56 16.20
CA TRP A 500 -9.68 22.49 17.60
C TRP A 500 -9.96 21.12 18.22
N HIS A 501 -11.08 20.50 17.85
CA HIS A 501 -11.55 19.24 18.43
C HIS A 501 -10.69 18.05 18.00
N GLU A 502 -10.42 17.91 16.70
CA GLU A 502 -9.57 16.87 16.12
C GLU A 502 -8.48 17.51 15.24
N PRO A 503 -7.38 18.01 15.83
CA PRO A 503 -6.23 18.57 15.08
C PRO A 503 -5.45 17.50 14.28
N ASN A 504 -5.73 16.23 14.56
CA ASN A 504 -5.54 15.07 13.71
C ASN A 504 -6.61 14.02 14.11
N ASN A 505 -6.75 12.93 13.38
CA ASN A 505 -7.59 11.79 13.79
C ASN A 505 -6.92 10.50 13.35
N VAL A 506 -6.44 9.68 14.30
CA VAL A 506 -5.91 8.34 14.03
C VAL A 506 -7.02 7.29 14.06
N THR A 507 -7.13 6.55 12.95
CA THR A 507 -7.88 5.29 12.82
C THR A 507 -7.09 4.17 13.49
N GLU A 508 -7.77 3.43 14.36
CA GLU A 508 -7.29 2.25 15.06
C GLU A 508 -7.45 1.00 14.18
N LEU A 509 -6.36 0.25 13.99
CA LEU A 509 -6.39 -1.18 13.69
C LEU A 509 -6.32 -1.96 15.01
N LEU A 510 -7.44 -2.52 15.42
CA LEU A 510 -7.56 -3.39 16.59
C LEU A 510 -7.40 -4.85 16.16
N ILE A 511 -6.61 -5.64 16.89
CA ILE A 511 -6.34 -7.06 16.61
C ILE A 511 -6.45 -7.88 17.90
N GLY A 512 -7.06 -9.06 17.82
CA GLY A 512 -7.11 -10.01 18.94
C GLY A 512 -5.72 -10.59 19.22
N LYS A 513 -5.24 -10.52 20.47
CA LYS A 513 -3.87 -10.90 20.86
C LYS A 513 -3.55 -12.36 20.54
N ALA A 514 -4.51 -13.27 20.71
CA ALA A 514 -4.36 -14.68 20.35
C ALA A 514 -4.20 -14.89 18.82
N ALA A 515 -4.90 -14.11 18.00
CA ALA A 515 -4.70 -14.13 16.54
C ALA A 515 -3.32 -13.55 16.19
N TRP A 516 -2.97 -12.40 16.78
CA TRP A 516 -1.67 -11.75 16.59
C TRP A 516 -0.48 -12.68 16.92
N ASP A 517 -0.54 -13.37 18.07
CA ASP A 517 0.51 -14.28 18.52
C ASP A 517 0.58 -15.57 17.68
N SER A 518 -0.46 -15.90 16.90
CA SER A 518 -0.42 -17.01 15.93
C SER A 518 0.38 -16.68 14.67
N LEU A 519 0.58 -15.39 14.34
CA LEU A 519 1.35 -15.01 13.17
C LEU A 519 2.85 -15.20 13.38
N PRO A 520 3.58 -15.80 12.42
CA PRO A 520 5.04 -15.74 12.40
C PRO A 520 5.52 -14.28 12.27
N ALA A 521 6.70 -14.00 12.82
CA ALA A 521 7.21 -12.65 12.98
C ALA A 521 7.32 -11.83 11.66
N ASP A 522 7.45 -12.48 10.51
CA ASP A 522 7.44 -11.83 9.21
C ASP A 522 6.04 -11.36 8.78
N LEU A 523 4.98 -12.12 9.09
CA LEU A 523 3.60 -11.68 8.87
C LEU A 523 3.19 -10.59 9.88
N GLN A 524 3.68 -10.65 11.12
CA GLN A 524 3.54 -9.55 12.08
C GLN A 524 4.21 -8.26 11.57
N GLU A 525 5.42 -8.35 11.01
CA GLU A 525 6.13 -7.19 10.44
C GLU A 525 5.42 -6.62 9.20
N ILE A 526 4.85 -7.49 8.35
CA ILE A 526 4.02 -7.09 7.21
C ILE A 526 2.77 -6.33 7.66
N VAL A 527 2.08 -6.76 8.73
CA VAL A 527 0.93 -6.03 9.29
C VAL A 527 1.33 -4.68 9.86
N LYS A 528 2.40 -4.61 10.68
CA LYS A 528 2.94 -3.34 11.19
C LYS A 528 3.32 -2.37 10.07
N THR A 529 4.01 -2.86 9.05
CA THR A 529 4.43 -2.06 7.88
C THR A 529 3.24 -1.58 7.06
N ALA A 530 2.22 -2.42 6.85
CA ALA A 530 1.00 -2.03 6.14
C ALA A 530 0.21 -0.96 6.91
N ALA A 531 0.07 -1.10 8.24
CA ALA A 531 -0.61 -0.14 9.09
C ALA A 531 0.11 1.23 9.09
N PHE A 532 1.44 1.23 9.26
CA PHE A 532 2.28 2.43 9.14
C PHE A 532 2.11 3.12 7.78
N ALA A 533 2.17 2.37 6.68
CA ALA A 533 2.02 2.92 5.33
C ALA A 533 0.63 3.56 5.15
N CYS A 534 -0.43 2.85 5.57
CA CYS A 534 -1.80 3.35 5.52
C CYS A 534 -2.00 4.64 6.33
N ASN A 535 -1.39 4.73 7.52
CA ASN A 535 -1.46 5.92 8.39
C ASN A 535 -0.90 7.20 7.75
N VAL A 536 0.13 7.07 6.89
CA VAL A 536 0.70 8.21 6.15
C VAL A 536 -0.04 8.44 4.82
N GLU A 537 -0.40 7.38 4.12
CA GLU A 537 -1.01 7.43 2.79
C GLU A 537 -2.44 7.98 2.80
N SER A 538 -3.26 7.65 3.81
CA SER A 538 -4.60 8.20 3.93
C SER A 538 -4.57 9.71 4.15
N ASN A 539 -3.64 10.21 4.98
CA ASN A 539 -3.50 11.64 5.24
C ASN A 539 -3.10 12.41 3.98
N ALA A 540 -2.08 11.91 3.26
CA ALA A 540 -1.66 12.51 2.00
C ALA A 540 -2.79 12.53 0.96
N TRP A 541 -3.70 11.54 1.00
CA TRP A 541 -4.89 11.54 0.16
C TRP A 541 -5.99 12.51 0.66
N CYS A 542 -6.21 12.64 1.98
CA CYS A 542 -7.07 13.67 2.57
C CYS A 542 -6.64 15.07 2.13
N ASP A 543 -5.37 15.42 2.33
CA ASP A 543 -4.82 16.73 1.95
C ASP A 543 -5.02 17.03 0.45
N ALA A 544 -4.80 16.03 -0.40
CA ALA A 544 -4.96 16.15 -1.86
C ALA A 544 -6.42 16.28 -2.33
N THR A 545 -7.41 15.84 -1.53
CA THR A 545 -8.83 15.82 -1.92
C THR A 545 -9.69 16.88 -1.22
N ASN A 546 -9.36 17.24 0.02
CA ASN A 546 -10.10 18.25 0.78
C ASN A 546 -10.00 19.65 0.16
N ALA A 547 -8.87 19.98 -0.51
CA ALA A 547 -8.71 21.28 -1.18
C ALA A 547 -9.70 21.50 -2.35
N GLU A 548 -9.91 20.48 -3.19
CA GLU A 548 -10.90 20.51 -4.28
C GLU A 548 -12.32 20.56 -3.72
N ALA A 549 -12.63 19.68 -2.76
CA ALA A 549 -13.95 19.61 -2.19
C ALA A 549 -14.36 20.87 -1.39
N MET A 550 -13.44 21.52 -0.68
CA MET A 550 -13.73 22.78 0.01
C MET A 550 -14.08 23.89 -0.98
N LYS A 551 -13.35 23.97 -2.11
CA LYS A 551 -13.66 24.93 -3.16
C LYS A 551 -15.04 24.68 -3.76
N ASP A 552 -15.36 23.42 -4.08
CA ASP A 552 -16.67 23.04 -4.63
C ASP A 552 -17.83 23.33 -3.66
N LEU A 553 -17.66 23.06 -2.36
CA LEU A 553 -18.65 23.39 -1.34
C LEU A 553 -18.97 24.90 -1.28
N VAL A 554 -17.94 25.76 -1.35
CA VAL A 554 -18.13 27.22 -1.34
C VAL A 554 -18.68 27.72 -2.67
N ASP A 555 -18.06 27.36 -3.80
CA ASP A 555 -18.38 27.88 -5.13
C ASP A 555 -19.75 27.40 -5.65
N ASN A 556 -20.14 26.14 -5.40
CA ASN A 556 -21.27 25.47 -6.07
C ASN A 556 -22.41 25.04 -5.11
N PHE A 557 -22.21 25.13 -3.79
CA PHE A 557 -23.23 24.76 -2.79
C PHE A 557 -23.55 25.86 -1.78
N ASP A 558 -23.13 27.11 -2.02
CA ASP A 558 -23.25 28.29 -1.14
C ASP A 558 -22.99 27.98 0.35
N VAL A 559 -21.87 27.30 0.64
CA VAL A 559 -21.46 26.98 2.02
C VAL A 559 -20.69 28.14 2.64
N ILE A 560 -21.11 28.56 3.82
CA ILE A 560 -20.45 29.62 4.60
C ILE A 560 -19.35 28.96 5.43
N ALA A 561 -18.15 28.84 4.84
CA ALA A 561 -16.98 28.26 5.48
C ALA A 561 -16.18 29.35 6.24
N GLN A 562 -16.18 29.30 7.57
CA GLN A 562 -15.54 30.32 8.42
C GLN A 562 -14.94 29.75 9.72
N PRO A 563 -13.94 30.38 10.35
CA PRO A 563 -13.48 29.99 11.68
C PRO A 563 -14.54 30.29 12.74
N LEU A 564 -14.48 29.59 13.88
CA LEU A 564 -15.21 29.99 15.09
C LEU A 564 -14.70 31.35 15.62
N PRO A 565 -15.55 32.16 16.28
CA PRO A 565 -15.12 33.39 16.94
C PRO A 565 -14.05 33.14 18.01
N ASP A 566 -13.03 34.00 18.10
CA ASP A 566 -11.88 33.80 19.01
C ASP A 566 -12.28 33.61 20.48
N ALA A 567 -13.31 34.31 20.96
CA ALA A 567 -13.84 34.16 22.32
C ALA A 567 -14.43 32.75 22.58
N VAL A 568 -15.06 32.16 21.55
CA VAL A 568 -15.58 30.79 21.62
C VAL A 568 -14.42 29.79 21.62
N VAL A 569 -13.40 30.01 20.78
CA VAL A 569 -12.18 29.18 20.75
C VAL A 569 -11.40 29.25 22.08
N ALA A 570 -11.34 30.42 22.71
CA ALA A 570 -10.72 30.60 24.02
C ALA A 570 -11.43 29.77 25.10
N ARG A 571 -12.76 29.90 25.25
CA ARG A 571 -13.50 29.13 26.27
C ARG A 571 -13.51 27.63 25.97
N LEU A 572 -13.54 27.22 24.71
CA LEU A 572 -13.37 25.81 24.32
C LEU A 572 -12.02 25.25 24.81
N ARG A 573 -10.94 26.04 24.77
CA ARG A 573 -9.60 25.65 25.25
C ARG A 573 -9.55 25.50 26.77
N GLU A 574 -10.19 26.41 27.51
CA GLU A 574 -10.32 26.32 28.97
C GLU A 574 -11.10 25.07 29.37
N VAL A 575 -12.30 24.87 28.81
CA VAL A 575 -13.15 23.70 29.11
C VAL A 575 -12.47 22.39 28.67
N THR A 576 -11.64 22.42 27.62
CA THR A 576 -10.78 21.28 27.27
C THR A 576 -9.82 20.92 28.40
N GLN A 577 -9.16 21.90 29.02
CA GLN A 577 -8.27 21.63 30.16
C GLN A 577 -9.04 21.07 31.36
N GLU A 578 -10.22 21.63 31.66
CA GLU A 578 -11.14 21.11 32.69
C GLU A 578 -11.49 19.63 32.45
N VAL A 579 -11.93 19.27 31.23
CA VAL A 579 -12.33 17.89 30.85
C VAL A 579 -11.18 16.90 30.93
N LEU A 580 -9.98 17.30 30.48
CA LEU A 580 -8.83 16.40 30.42
C LEU A 580 -8.27 16.12 31.81
N GLU A 581 -8.22 17.13 32.69
CA GLU A 581 -7.78 16.97 34.07
C GLU A 581 -8.82 16.21 34.92
N GLU A 582 -10.12 16.47 34.75
CA GLU A 582 -11.19 15.65 35.38
C GLU A 582 -11.09 14.18 34.97
N GLY A 583 -10.89 13.90 33.68
CA GLY A 583 -10.72 12.54 33.18
C GLY A 583 -9.45 11.85 33.71
N ALA A 584 -8.35 12.60 33.83
CA ALA A 584 -7.09 12.12 34.37
C ALA A 584 -7.09 12.02 35.92
N ALA A 585 -7.97 12.74 36.62
CA ALA A 585 -8.20 12.57 38.06
C ALA A 585 -9.12 11.36 38.37
N ALA A 586 -10.03 11.01 37.47
CA ALA A 586 -10.99 9.92 37.67
C ALA A 586 -10.43 8.50 37.47
N ASP A 587 -9.38 8.31 36.67
CA ASP A 587 -8.79 7.00 36.36
C ASP A 587 -7.24 7.06 36.28
N PRO A 588 -6.50 6.28 37.10
CA PRO A 588 -5.05 6.20 37.03
C PRO A 588 -4.46 5.75 35.68
N LYS A 589 -5.19 4.96 34.88
CA LYS A 589 -4.72 4.60 33.52
C LYS A 589 -4.81 5.82 32.59
N THR A 590 -5.93 6.55 32.65
CA THR A 590 -6.10 7.83 31.95
C THR A 590 -5.09 8.87 32.42
N ARG A 591 -4.74 8.93 33.72
CA ARG A 591 -3.63 9.77 34.22
C ARG A 591 -2.32 9.46 33.52
N LYS A 592 -1.90 8.19 33.51
CA LYS A 592 -0.64 7.76 32.90
C LYS A 592 -0.54 8.12 31.42
N VAL A 593 -1.62 7.93 30.66
CA VAL A 593 -1.67 8.28 29.23
C VAL A 593 -1.72 9.81 29.03
N HIS A 594 -2.49 10.54 29.85
CA HIS A 594 -2.56 12.00 29.83
C HIS A 594 -1.19 12.64 30.07
N ASP A 595 -0.51 12.28 31.16
CA ASP A 595 0.76 12.88 31.57
C ASP A 595 1.83 12.66 30.49
N ALA A 596 1.90 11.45 29.93
CA ALA A 596 2.82 11.12 28.84
C ALA A 596 2.50 11.87 27.53
N TYR A 597 1.22 11.96 27.15
CA TYR A 597 0.78 12.71 25.98
C TYR A 597 1.08 14.21 26.12
N MET A 598 0.80 14.80 27.28
CA MET A 598 1.01 16.23 27.52
C MET A 598 2.48 16.60 27.64
N ALA A 599 3.31 15.77 28.26
CA ALA A 599 4.76 15.96 28.29
C ALA A 599 5.36 15.95 26.87
N PHE A 600 5.02 14.95 26.05
CA PHE A 600 5.49 14.89 24.67
C PHE A 600 4.94 16.04 23.82
N LYS A 601 3.67 16.41 23.99
CA LYS A 601 3.04 17.54 23.31
C LYS A 601 3.72 18.87 23.62
N SER A 602 4.19 19.09 24.84
CA SER A 602 4.97 20.29 25.19
C SER A 602 6.30 20.30 24.44
N GLN A 603 7.08 19.20 24.55
CA GLN A 603 8.38 19.06 23.89
C GLN A 603 8.29 19.19 22.36
N TYR A 604 7.25 18.61 21.75
CA TYR A 604 6.98 18.74 20.33
C TYR A 604 6.53 20.16 19.95
N GLY A 605 5.72 20.81 20.80
CA GLY A 605 5.30 22.20 20.61
C GLY A 605 6.48 23.18 20.56
N ASP A 606 7.45 23.03 21.46
CA ASP A 606 8.67 23.86 21.48
C ASP A 606 9.46 23.76 20.16
N TRP A 607 9.53 22.54 19.57
CA TRP A 607 10.15 22.32 18.26
C TRP A 607 9.30 22.89 17.11
N ALA A 608 8.00 22.59 17.09
CA ALA A 608 7.09 23.04 16.03
C ALA A 608 6.98 24.57 15.96
N GLY A 609 6.92 25.25 17.12
CA GLY A 609 6.95 26.71 17.21
C GLY A 609 8.28 27.33 16.75
N THR A 610 9.38 26.58 16.83
CA THR A 610 10.70 27.03 16.35
C THR A 610 10.86 26.93 14.83
N ALA A 611 10.24 25.93 14.19
CA ALA A 611 10.52 25.57 12.79
C ALA A 611 9.32 25.61 11.84
N ASP A 612 8.17 25.03 12.24
CA ASP A 612 6.99 24.88 11.37
C ASP A 612 6.06 26.10 11.46
N GLU A 613 5.80 26.62 12.66
CA GLU A 613 4.92 27.78 12.86
C GLU A 613 5.37 29.03 12.10
N PRO A 614 6.67 29.43 12.10
CA PRO A 614 7.13 30.60 11.34
C PRO A 614 7.12 30.36 9.82
N LEU A 615 7.15 29.10 9.37
CA LEU A 615 7.22 28.72 7.97
C LEU A 615 5.85 28.75 7.28
N LEU A 616 4.78 28.31 7.97
CA LEU A 616 3.45 28.20 7.36
C LEU A 616 2.91 29.54 6.78
N PRO A 617 3.06 30.71 7.43
CA PRO A 617 2.71 32.00 6.82
C PRO A 617 3.54 32.30 5.56
N LEU A 618 4.85 32.01 5.57
CA LEU A 618 5.75 32.30 4.44
C LEU A 618 5.45 31.45 3.20
N LEU A 619 4.78 30.30 3.36
CA LEU A 619 4.37 29.43 2.26
C LEU A 619 2.98 29.76 1.70
N TYR A 620 2.05 30.21 2.54
CA TYR A 620 0.61 30.23 2.22
C TYR A 620 -0.13 31.54 2.53
N LYS A 621 0.53 32.54 3.10
CA LYS A 621 -0.01 33.90 3.34
C LYS A 621 0.86 34.95 2.65
N ALA A 622 0.78 34.98 1.31
CA ALA A 622 1.47 35.90 0.42
C ALA A 622 0.47 36.70 -0.43
#